data_AF-A0A2D5MP85-F1
#
_entry.id   AF-A0A2D5MP85-F1
#
_cell.length_a   1.000
_cell.length_b   1.000
_cell.length_c   1.000
_cell.angle_alpha   90.00
_cell.angle_beta   90.00
_cell.angle_gamma   90.00
#
_symmetry.space_group_name_H-M   'P 1'
#
loop_
_entity.id
_entity.type
_entity.pdbx_description
1 polymer ?
#
loop_
_entity_poly.entity_id
_entity_poly.type
_entity_poly.pdbx_seq_one_letter_code
_entity_poly.pdbx_strand_id
1 'polypeptide(L)'
;MTTQVQFRKGTTSEHALFTGALAELTVDTDKKTAVVHDGSDIGGFELQRTRWEVVNTDTNLSCGLRWLVDTSASTLTLQMPYESAGVVPHVGDMLELVDFKAAWAINNVTLTTTGGQQFLNKFGNTDSTFVLDVAGLYVQFIWDGTYWRIMA
;
A
#
# COMPACT_ATOMS: atom_id res chain seq x y z
N MET A 1 30.63 -20.91 12.96
CA MET A 1 29.25 -21.29 12.62
C MET A 1 28.34 -20.20 13.17
N THR A 2 27.47 -19.62 12.36
CA THR A 2 26.49 -18.62 12.82
C THR A 2 25.13 -19.31 12.98
N THR A 3 24.45 -19.09 14.09
CA THR A 3 23.09 -19.61 14.32
C THR A 3 22.09 -18.69 13.61
N GLN A 4 21.17 -19.26 12.83
CA GLN A 4 20.06 -18.51 12.24
C GLN A 4 18.87 -18.53 13.19
N VAL A 5 18.29 -17.36 13.44
CA VAL A 5 16.96 -17.24 14.06
C VAL A 5 15.93 -17.10 12.94
N GLN A 6 14.87 -17.89 13.00
CA GLN A 6 13.71 -17.74 12.11
C GLN A 6 12.50 -17.32 12.93
N PHE A 7 11.86 -16.24 12.51
CA PHE A 7 10.60 -15.75 13.09
C PHE A 7 9.41 -16.44 12.43
N ARG A 8 8.24 -16.37 13.07
CA ARG A 8 6.98 -16.73 12.41
C ARG A 8 6.81 -15.85 11.17
N LYS A 9 6.33 -16.43 10.07
CA LYS A 9 6.18 -15.76 8.78
C LYS A 9 4.84 -16.10 8.15
N GLY A 10 4.39 -15.25 7.23
CA GLY A 10 3.14 -15.40 6.48
C GLY A 10 2.98 -14.30 5.43
N THR A 11 1.99 -14.43 4.58
CA THR A 11 1.56 -13.45 3.57
C THR A 11 0.96 -12.20 4.21
N THR A 12 0.77 -11.13 3.43
CA THR A 12 0.07 -9.93 3.89
C THR A 12 -1.36 -10.24 4.30
N SER A 13 -2.05 -11.10 3.55
CA SER A 13 -3.42 -11.51 3.85
C SER A 13 -3.53 -12.31 5.15
N GLU A 14 -2.56 -13.18 5.43
CA GLU A 14 -2.50 -13.91 6.70
C GLU A 14 -2.18 -12.98 7.88
N HIS A 15 -1.26 -12.02 7.70
CA HIS A 15 -0.98 -11.01 8.73
C HIS A 15 -2.20 -10.15 9.00
N ALA A 16 -2.92 -9.71 7.97
CA ALA A 16 -4.10 -8.87 8.10
C ALA A 16 -5.22 -9.49 8.95
N LEU A 17 -5.21 -10.79 9.23
CA LEU A 17 -6.18 -11.47 10.08
C LEU A 17 -5.58 -11.98 11.40
N PHE A 18 -4.30 -11.73 11.62
CA PHE A 18 -3.54 -12.28 12.74
C PHE A 18 -3.41 -11.26 13.89
N THR A 19 -3.77 -11.67 15.10
CA THR A 19 -3.45 -10.96 16.34
C THR A 19 -2.29 -11.69 17.03
N GLY A 20 -1.10 -11.10 17.02
CA GLY A 20 0.06 -11.66 17.71
C GLY A 20 0.06 -11.39 19.21
N ALA A 21 0.95 -12.07 19.93
CA ALA A 21 1.15 -11.82 21.36
C ALA A 21 1.88 -10.48 21.60
N LEU A 22 1.81 -9.96 22.83
CA LEU A 22 2.55 -8.76 23.24
C LEU A 22 4.05 -8.91 22.96
N ALA A 23 4.60 -7.95 22.23
CA ALA A 23 6.01 -7.89 21.81
C ALA A 23 6.44 -9.05 20.88
N GLU A 24 5.48 -9.69 20.20
CA GLU A 24 5.79 -10.68 19.16
C GLU A 24 6.24 -10.00 17.86
N LEU A 25 7.27 -10.58 17.24
CA LEU A 25 7.76 -10.19 15.92
C LEU A 25 7.47 -11.29 14.91
N THR A 26 6.78 -10.94 13.83
CA THR A 26 6.56 -11.81 12.67
C THR A 26 7.11 -11.18 11.40
N VAL A 27 7.18 -11.96 10.31
CA VAL A 27 7.66 -11.51 9.00
C VAL A 27 6.56 -11.66 7.95
N ASP A 28 6.11 -10.52 7.41
CA ASP A 28 5.29 -10.48 6.20
C ASP A 28 6.20 -10.77 4.99
N THR A 29 5.97 -11.89 4.31
CA THR A 29 6.80 -12.35 3.20
C THR A 29 6.50 -11.69 1.87
N ASP A 30 5.29 -11.12 1.70
CA ASP A 30 4.92 -10.45 0.45
C ASP A 30 5.57 -9.06 0.42
N LYS A 31 5.43 -8.31 1.52
CA LYS A 31 6.06 -6.98 1.67
C LYS A 31 7.54 -7.07 2.05
N LYS A 32 7.99 -8.22 2.53
CA LYS A 32 9.35 -8.50 3.03
C LYS A 32 9.70 -7.56 4.18
N THR A 33 8.82 -7.47 5.17
CA THR A 33 8.98 -6.60 6.34
C THR A 33 8.64 -7.31 7.64
N ALA A 34 9.19 -6.77 8.73
CA ALA A 34 8.87 -7.20 10.08
C ALA A 34 7.56 -6.54 10.55
N VAL A 35 6.76 -7.28 11.30
CA VAL A 35 5.50 -6.80 11.91
C VAL A 35 5.56 -7.02 13.42
N VAL A 36 5.32 -5.95 14.17
CA VAL A 36 5.30 -5.95 15.65
C VAL A 36 3.86 -6.11 16.12
N HIS A 37 3.64 -7.00 17.08
CA HIS A 37 2.32 -7.24 17.67
C HIS A 37 2.28 -6.80 19.13
N ASP A 38 1.11 -6.33 19.55
CA ASP A 38 0.87 -5.77 20.88
C ASP A 38 -0.04 -6.64 21.76
N GLY A 39 -0.63 -7.71 21.21
CA GLY A 39 -1.58 -8.57 21.92
C GLY A 39 -3.05 -8.25 21.67
N SER A 40 -3.37 -7.18 20.93
CA SER A 40 -4.74 -6.69 20.74
C SER A 40 -5.09 -6.35 19.30
N ASP A 41 -4.22 -5.63 18.59
CA ASP A 41 -4.52 -5.14 17.26
C ASP A 41 -4.32 -6.25 16.21
N ILE A 42 -5.35 -6.47 15.39
CA ILE A 42 -5.28 -7.39 14.24
C ILE A 42 -4.40 -6.75 13.17
N GLY A 43 -3.56 -7.53 12.48
CA GLY A 43 -2.64 -7.01 11.47
C GLY A 43 -1.29 -6.60 12.04
N GLY A 44 -1.26 -6.18 13.31
CA GLY A 44 -0.07 -5.63 13.96
C GLY A 44 0.43 -4.36 13.28
N PHE A 45 1.67 -3.98 13.60
CA PHE A 45 2.31 -2.76 13.13
C PHE A 45 3.52 -3.10 12.25
N GLU A 46 3.37 -2.88 10.95
CA GLU A 46 4.45 -3.15 10.00
C GLU A 46 5.56 -2.10 10.06
N LEU A 47 6.81 -2.56 9.98
CA LEU A 47 7.96 -1.67 9.92
C LEU A 47 8.08 -1.07 8.52
N GLN A 48 8.19 0.25 8.44
CA GLN A 48 8.32 0.93 7.15
C GLN A 48 9.70 0.68 6.51
N ARG A 49 9.69 0.32 5.23
CA ARG A 49 10.92 0.09 4.45
C ARG A 49 11.55 1.41 4.00
N THR A 50 12.89 1.46 3.98
CA THR A 50 13.64 2.59 3.39
C THR A 50 13.63 2.57 1.86
N ARG A 51 13.54 1.38 1.26
CA ARG A 51 13.58 1.17 -0.19
C ARG A 51 12.17 1.24 -0.79
N TRP A 52 12.07 2.00 -1.88
CA TRP A 52 10.90 2.06 -2.75
C TRP A 52 10.77 0.81 -3.64
N GLU A 53 9.56 0.36 -3.89
CA GLU A 53 9.24 -0.74 -4.79
C GLU A 53 8.98 -0.21 -6.19
N VAL A 54 9.64 -0.78 -7.20
CA VAL A 54 9.44 -0.36 -8.60
C VAL A 54 8.22 -1.09 -9.15
N VAL A 55 7.34 -0.36 -9.83
CA VAL A 55 6.20 -0.93 -10.55
C VAL A 55 6.14 -0.39 -11.96
N ASN A 56 6.08 -1.29 -12.93
CA ASN A 56 6.09 -0.99 -14.37
C ASN A 56 5.14 -1.89 -15.17
N THR A 57 4.20 -2.52 -14.47
CA THR A 57 3.14 -3.39 -14.99
C THR A 57 1.91 -3.25 -14.10
N ASP A 58 0.74 -3.56 -14.65
CA ASP A 58 -0.50 -3.61 -13.88
C ASP A 58 -0.36 -4.60 -12.72
N THR A 59 -0.71 -4.17 -11.51
CA THR A 59 -0.58 -4.96 -10.29
C THR A 59 -1.44 -4.41 -9.16
N ASN A 60 -1.53 -5.16 -8.07
CA ASN A 60 -2.11 -4.71 -6.81
C ASN A 60 -1.04 -3.99 -5.97
N LEU A 61 -1.43 -2.86 -5.41
CA LEU A 61 -0.63 -2.10 -4.46
C LEU A 61 -0.84 -2.65 -3.04
N SER A 62 0.04 -2.23 -2.13
CA SER A 62 -0.02 -2.55 -0.71
C SER A 62 0.25 -1.32 0.12
N CYS A 63 -0.42 -1.23 1.27
CA CYS A 63 -0.11 -0.25 2.31
C CYS A 63 1.30 -0.46 2.87
N GLY A 64 1.86 0.58 3.47
CA GLY A 64 3.17 0.58 4.12
C GLY A 64 4.36 0.61 3.14
N LEU A 65 4.08 0.66 1.84
CA LEU A 65 5.08 0.70 0.78
C LEU A 65 5.10 2.06 0.07
N ARG A 66 6.28 2.37 -0.46
CA ARG A 66 6.53 3.50 -1.35
C ARG A 66 6.78 2.98 -2.75
N TRP A 67 6.06 3.49 -3.72
CA TRP A 67 5.98 2.98 -5.08
C TRP A 67 6.63 3.94 -6.07
N LEU A 68 7.64 3.44 -6.75
CA LEU A 68 8.36 4.14 -7.81
C LEU A 68 7.77 3.69 -9.14
N VAL A 69 6.81 4.46 -9.65
CA VAL A 69 5.95 4.03 -10.76
C VAL A 69 6.58 4.44 -12.09
N ASP A 70 6.91 3.44 -12.92
CA ASP A 70 7.53 3.63 -14.23
C ASP A 70 6.50 3.37 -15.34
N THR A 71 6.00 4.43 -15.96
CA THR A 71 5.11 4.35 -17.13
C THR A 71 5.84 4.59 -18.46
N SER A 72 7.17 4.48 -18.49
CA SER A 72 7.95 4.77 -19.72
C SER A 72 7.58 3.86 -20.91
N ALA A 73 7.07 2.66 -20.65
CA ALA A 73 6.67 1.71 -21.68
C ALA A 73 5.19 1.85 -22.12
N SER A 74 4.27 2.05 -21.17
CA SER A 74 2.83 2.14 -21.41
C SER A 74 2.12 2.80 -20.22
N THR A 75 0.85 3.15 -20.41
CA THR A 75 -0.06 3.45 -19.30
C THR A 75 -0.16 2.25 -18.35
N LEU A 76 -0.42 2.51 -17.07
CA LEU A 76 -0.60 1.48 -16.06
C LEU A 76 -1.95 1.60 -15.36
N THR A 77 -2.55 0.47 -15.03
CA THR A 77 -3.68 0.36 -14.11
C THR A 77 -3.23 -0.35 -12.84
N LEU A 78 -3.25 0.37 -11.73
CA LEU A 78 -2.82 -0.16 -10.43
C LEU A 78 -4.02 -0.26 -9.50
N GLN A 79 -4.22 -1.44 -8.91
CA GLN A 79 -5.31 -1.65 -7.97
C GLN A 79 -4.87 -1.21 -6.59
N MET A 80 -5.67 -0.37 -5.92
CA MET A 80 -5.48 -0.01 -4.52
C MET A 80 -5.53 -1.25 -3.63
N PRO A 81 -4.89 -1.21 -2.44
CA PRO A 81 -4.83 -2.35 -1.52
C PRO A 81 -6.22 -2.96 -1.26
N TYR A 82 -6.30 -4.28 -1.43
CA TYR A 82 -7.51 -5.07 -1.29
C TYR A 82 -8.00 -5.14 0.16
N GLU A 83 -9.32 -5.19 0.32
CA GLU A 83 -9.99 -5.38 1.60
C GLU A 83 -10.02 -6.85 2.04
N SER A 84 -9.02 -7.27 2.82
CA SER A 84 -9.00 -8.62 3.42
C SER A 84 -10.02 -8.73 4.55
N ALA A 85 -11.24 -9.17 4.21
CA ALA A 85 -12.35 -9.37 5.14
C ALA A 85 -12.71 -8.15 6.01
N GLY A 86 -12.61 -6.94 5.46
CA GLY A 86 -12.90 -5.69 6.18
C GLY A 86 -11.82 -5.21 7.14
N VAL A 87 -10.66 -5.87 7.14
CA VAL A 87 -9.61 -5.58 8.12
C VAL A 87 -8.57 -4.60 7.61
N VAL A 88 -8.12 -4.76 6.36
CA VAL A 88 -7.21 -3.81 5.71
C VAL A 88 -7.93 -3.05 4.61
N PRO A 89 -7.53 -1.80 4.30
CA PRO A 89 -6.64 -0.96 5.11
C PRO A 89 -7.25 -0.58 6.47
N HIS A 90 -6.41 -0.46 7.50
CA HIS A 90 -6.77 0.14 8.80
C HIS A 90 -6.70 1.67 8.72
N VAL A 91 -7.44 2.36 9.59
CA VAL A 91 -7.41 3.83 9.65
C VAL A 91 -5.96 4.29 9.87
N GLY A 92 -5.46 5.14 8.98
CA GLY A 92 -4.09 5.64 9.00
C GLY A 92 -3.11 4.85 8.11
N ASP A 93 -3.52 3.68 7.59
CA ASP A 93 -2.71 2.98 6.59
C ASP A 93 -2.51 3.86 5.37
N MET A 94 -1.27 3.87 4.88
CA MET A 94 -0.87 4.75 3.79
C MET A 94 -0.02 4.05 2.75
N LEU A 95 0.00 4.62 1.55
CA LEU A 95 0.95 4.29 0.50
C LEU A 95 1.35 5.56 -0.25
N GLU A 96 2.54 5.55 -0.82
CA GLU A 96 3.12 6.70 -1.52
C GLU A 96 3.46 6.29 -2.96
N LEU A 97 3.13 7.13 -3.94
CA LEU A 97 3.51 6.95 -5.35
C LEU A 97 4.32 8.15 -5.82
N VAL A 98 5.32 7.88 -6.66
CA VAL A 98 6.11 8.93 -7.32
C VAL A 98 6.32 8.62 -8.79
N ASP A 99 6.21 9.66 -9.62
CA ASP A 99 6.63 9.66 -11.01
C ASP A 99 8.11 10.03 -11.15
N PHE A 100 8.99 9.08 -10.88
CA PHE A 100 10.44 9.35 -10.96
C PHE A 100 10.97 9.54 -12.39
N LYS A 101 10.21 9.13 -13.41
CA LYS A 101 10.57 9.28 -14.82
C LYS A 101 9.98 10.54 -15.47
N ALA A 102 9.10 11.26 -14.76
CA ALA A 102 8.33 12.37 -15.31
C ALA A 102 7.49 11.95 -16.54
N ALA A 103 6.96 10.72 -16.54
CA ALA A 103 6.30 10.09 -17.68
C ALA A 103 4.76 10.06 -17.57
N TRP A 104 4.18 10.43 -16.41
CA TRP A 104 2.73 10.34 -16.21
C TRP A 104 1.91 11.26 -17.14
N ALA A 105 2.48 12.37 -17.60
CA ALA A 105 1.85 13.25 -18.58
C ALA A 105 1.79 12.67 -20.01
N ILE A 106 2.50 11.58 -20.28
CA ILE A 106 2.50 10.86 -21.57
C ILE A 106 1.72 9.58 -21.42
N ASN A 107 2.12 8.76 -20.45
CA ASN A 107 1.50 7.48 -20.11
C ASN A 107 1.02 7.60 -18.66
N ASN A 108 -0.26 7.86 -18.49
CA ASN A 108 -0.86 8.05 -17.17
C ASN A 108 -0.92 6.75 -16.35
N VAL A 109 -1.13 6.92 -15.05
CA VAL A 109 -1.46 5.83 -14.13
C VAL A 109 -2.91 5.97 -13.71
N THR A 110 -3.68 4.90 -13.87
CA THR A 110 -5.05 4.81 -13.34
C THR A 110 -5.04 3.97 -12.08
N LEU A 111 -5.44 4.56 -10.96
CA LEU A 111 -5.68 3.82 -9.72
C LEU A 111 -7.14 3.36 -9.67
N THR A 112 -7.38 2.12 -9.28
CA THR A 112 -8.73 1.55 -9.12
C THR A 112 -8.92 0.99 -7.72
N THR A 113 -10.07 1.24 -7.10
CA THR A 113 -10.43 0.66 -5.80
C THR A 113 -11.28 -0.60 -5.96
N THR A 114 -11.40 -1.38 -4.88
CA THR A 114 -12.27 -2.56 -4.78
C THR A 114 -13.04 -2.54 -3.46
N GLY A 115 -13.97 -3.47 -3.23
CA GLY A 115 -14.69 -3.57 -1.94
C GLY A 115 -15.63 -2.40 -1.62
N GLY A 116 -15.95 -1.54 -2.60
CA GLY A 116 -16.73 -0.32 -2.35
C GLY A 116 -15.92 0.83 -1.75
N GLN A 117 -14.61 0.66 -1.54
CA GLN A 117 -13.69 1.75 -1.23
C GLN A 117 -13.73 2.81 -2.33
N GLN A 118 -13.53 4.07 -1.98
CA GLN A 118 -13.48 5.18 -2.94
C GLN A 118 -12.37 6.16 -2.55
N PHE A 119 -11.86 6.89 -3.52
CA PHE A 119 -11.05 8.07 -3.29
C PHE A 119 -11.93 9.24 -2.88
N LEU A 120 -11.43 10.11 -2.00
CA LEU A 120 -12.10 11.35 -1.64
C LEU A 120 -11.16 12.54 -1.82
N ASN A 121 -11.52 13.44 -2.74
CA ASN A 121 -10.75 14.64 -3.00
C ASN A 121 -11.03 15.74 -1.95
N LYS A 122 -10.22 16.81 -1.98
CA LYS A 122 -10.37 17.96 -1.06
C LYS A 122 -11.69 18.73 -1.20
N PHE A 123 -12.44 18.50 -2.27
CA PHE A 123 -13.71 19.17 -2.56
C PHE A 123 -14.92 18.32 -2.17
N GLY A 124 -14.72 17.11 -1.63
CA GLY A 124 -15.80 16.24 -1.19
C GLY A 124 -16.33 15.30 -2.27
N ASN A 125 -15.70 15.20 -3.44
CA ASN A 125 -16.11 14.25 -4.47
C ASN A 125 -15.47 12.88 -4.26
N THR A 126 -16.27 11.84 -4.48
CA THR A 126 -15.87 10.45 -4.37
C THR A 126 -15.84 9.75 -5.72
N ASP A 127 -14.84 8.92 -5.98
CA ASP A 127 -14.75 8.08 -7.18
C ASP A 127 -14.06 6.75 -6.85
N SER A 128 -14.39 5.69 -7.57
CA SER A 128 -13.67 4.42 -7.51
C SER A 128 -12.36 4.43 -8.30
N THR A 129 -12.13 5.48 -9.09
CA THR A 129 -10.94 5.64 -9.91
C THR A 129 -10.25 6.98 -9.67
N PHE A 130 -8.92 6.98 -9.77
CA PHE A 130 -8.14 8.22 -9.70
C PHE A 130 -7.01 8.17 -10.73
N VAL A 131 -6.93 9.18 -11.59
CA VAL A 131 -5.93 9.25 -12.67
C VAL A 131 -4.80 10.19 -12.26
N LEU A 132 -3.58 9.70 -12.41
CA LEU A 132 -2.35 10.44 -12.20
C LEU A 132 -1.72 10.74 -13.56
N ASP A 133 -1.74 12.00 -13.96
CA ASP A 133 -1.31 12.49 -15.28
C ASP A 133 -0.32 13.67 -15.20
N VAL A 134 0.16 13.99 -14.01
CA VAL A 134 1.12 15.09 -13.79
C VAL A 134 2.53 14.55 -13.73
N ALA A 135 3.39 15.04 -14.63
CA ALA A 135 4.79 14.65 -14.68
C ALA A 135 5.54 15.04 -13.40
N GLY A 136 6.26 14.08 -12.82
CA GLY A 136 7.11 14.31 -11.64
C GLY A 136 6.35 14.43 -10.31
N LEU A 137 5.06 14.09 -10.28
CA LEU A 137 4.24 14.16 -9.07
C LEU A 137 4.70 13.14 -8.03
N TYR A 138 4.67 13.55 -6.76
CA TYR A 138 4.65 12.70 -5.59
C TYR A 138 3.28 12.82 -4.94
N VAL A 139 2.66 11.70 -4.60
CA VAL A 139 1.34 11.67 -3.96
C VAL A 139 1.32 10.60 -2.88
N GLN A 140 0.65 10.90 -1.77
CA GLN A 140 0.39 9.96 -0.70
C GLN A 140 -1.12 9.75 -0.58
N PHE A 141 -1.52 8.50 -0.36
CA PHE A 141 -2.89 8.15 -0.05
C PHE A 141 -2.96 7.60 1.37
N ILE A 142 -3.94 8.06 2.14
CA ILE A 142 -4.16 7.62 3.52
C ILE A 142 -5.60 7.14 3.66
N TRP A 143 -5.79 5.96 4.24
CA TRP A 143 -7.12 5.46 4.54
C TRP A 143 -7.69 6.11 5.79
N ASP A 144 -8.91 6.67 5.72
CA ASP A 144 -9.57 7.29 6.87
C ASP A 144 -10.62 6.39 7.56
N GLY A 145 -10.77 5.15 7.10
CA GLY A 145 -11.83 4.23 7.54
C GLY A 145 -12.99 4.11 6.57
N THR A 146 -13.09 4.98 5.56
CA THR A 146 -14.16 4.95 4.55
C THR A 146 -13.66 5.30 3.15
N TYR A 147 -12.68 6.20 3.06
CA TYR A 147 -12.14 6.73 1.83
C TYR A 147 -10.62 6.77 1.84
N TRP A 148 -10.05 6.59 0.66
CA TRP A 148 -8.66 6.95 0.38
C TRP A 148 -8.56 8.48 0.25
N ARG A 149 -7.98 9.12 1.25
CA ARG A 149 -7.67 10.55 1.25
C ARG A 149 -6.43 10.80 0.39
N ILE A 150 -6.51 11.81 -0.45
CA ILE A 150 -5.44 12.18 -1.39
C ILE A 150 -4.63 13.33 -0.80
N MET A 151 -3.35 13.09 -0.60
CA MET A 151 -2.37 14.07 -0.10
C MET A 151 -1.35 14.32 -1.22
N ALA A 152 -1.51 15.42 -1.94
CA ALA A 152 -0.68 15.81 -3.08
C ALA A 152 -0.32 17.29 -3.00
#